data_AF-A0A2D4RYL0-F1
#
_entry.id   AF-A0A2D4RYL0-F1
#
_cell.length_a   1.000
_cell.length_b   1.000
_cell.length_c   1.000
_cell.angle_alpha   90.00
_cell.angle_beta   90.00
_cell.angle_gamma   90.00
#
_symmetry.space_group_name_H-M   'P 1'
#
loop_
_entity.id
_entity.type
_entity.pdbx_description
1 polymer ?
#
loop_
_entity_poly.entity_id
_entity_poly.type
_entity_poly.pdbx_seq_one_letter_code
_entity_poly.pdbx_strand_id
1 'polypeptide(L)' 'MSKQQIMILNSLKEGAKDLDNLSLITEKGPQQLLPLLLEIELQGWIRVLPGGHHEIKPSIEIVP' A
#
# COMPACT_ATOMS: atom_id res chain seq x y z
N MET A 1 -6.24 3.53 11.56
CA MET A 1 -5.48 3.64 10.30
C MET A 1 -5.02 5.08 10.13
N SER A 2 -3.77 5.31 9.72
CA SER A 2 -3.23 6.67 9.50
C SER A 2 -3.67 7.23 8.13
N LYS A 3 -3.65 8.56 7.96
CA LYS A 3 -3.94 9.20 6.65
C LYS A 3 -3.05 8.66 5.53
N GLN A 4 -1.79 8.36 5.83
CA GLN A 4 -0.83 7.82 4.86
C GLN A 4 -1.18 6.38 4.47
N GLN A 5 -1.58 5.55 5.43
CA GLN A 5 -2.04 4.18 5.16
C GLN A 5 -3.29 4.17 4.27
N ILE A 6 -4.25 5.06 4.53
CA ILE A 6 -5.46 5.23 3.70
C ILE A 6 -5.08 5.62 2.27
N MET A 7 -4.16 6.57 2.10
CA MET A 7 -3.70 7.00 0.77
C MET A 7 -3.06 5.85 -0.01
N ILE A 8 -2.14 5.09 0.62
CA ILE A 8 -1.51 3.92 0.00
C ILE A 8 -2.54 2.87 -0.42
N LEU A 9 -3.51 2.56 0.45
CA LEU A 9 -4.55 1.59 0.14
C LEU A 9 -5.44 2.07 -1.02
N ASN A 10 -5.81 3.35 -1.07
CA ASN A 10 -6.56 3.88 -2.20
C ASN A 10 -5.75 3.79 -3.51
N SER A 11 -4.47 4.14 -3.49
CA SER A 11 -3.60 4.00 -4.67
C SER A 11 -3.48 2.55 -5.15
N LEU A 12 -3.38 1.59 -4.23
CA LEU A 12 -3.38 0.17 -4.58
C LEU A 12 -4.69 -0.28 -5.23
N LYS A 13 -5.82 0.25 -4.76
CA LYS A 13 -7.16 0.01 -5.33
C LYS A 13 -7.26 0.56 -6.75
N GLU A 14 -6.60 1.68 -7.02
CA GLU A 14 -6.54 2.33 -8.34
C GLU A 14 -5.51 1.68 -9.29
N GLY A 15 -4.70 0.74 -8.80
CA GLY A 15 -3.79 -0.07 -9.62
C GLY A 15 -2.30 0.26 -9.49
N ALA A 16 -1.91 1.16 -8.58
CA ALA A 16 -0.51 1.47 -8.29
C ALA A 16 0.15 0.36 -7.46
N LYS A 17 0.49 -0.77 -8.10
CA LYS A 17 0.91 -1.99 -7.42
C LYS A 17 2.39 -2.05 -7.02
N ASP A 18 3.27 -1.30 -7.69
CA ASP A 18 4.71 -1.30 -7.39
C ASP A 18 5.14 -0.08 -6.58
N LEU A 19 6.35 -0.17 -6.04
CA LEU A 19 6.91 0.86 -5.15
C LEU A 19 7.15 2.18 -5.88
N ASP A 20 7.46 2.16 -7.17
CA ASP A 20 7.74 3.36 -7.96
C ASP A 20 6.46 4.17 -8.17
N ASN A 21 5.36 3.49 -8.54
CA ASN A 21 4.04 4.11 -8.68
C ASN A 21 3.53 4.66 -7.34
N LEU A 22 3.70 3.91 -6.25
CA LEU A 22 3.35 4.39 -4.91
C LEU A 22 4.21 5.59 -4.50
N SER A 23 5.49 5.61 -4.87
CA SER A 23 6.42 6.71 -4.58
C SER A 23 5.98 8.00 -5.26
N LEU A 24 5.57 7.91 -6.52
CA LEU A 24 5.05 9.04 -7.30
C LEU A 24 3.76 9.61 -6.69
N ILE A 25 2.79 8.76 -6.35
CA ILE A 25 1.47 9.22 -5.88
C ILE A 25 1.53 9.79 -4.46
N THR A 26 2.32 9.18 -3.59
CA THR A 26 2.41 9.59 -2.19
C THR A 26 3.45 10.68 -1.96
N GLU A 27 4.20 11.08 -2.99
CA GLU A 27 5.35 12.00 -2.93
C GLU A 27 6.40 11.56 -1.89
N LYS A 28 6.51 10.24 -1.66
CA LYS A 28 7.41 9.63 -0.67
C LYS A 28 8.42 8.74 -1.35
N GLY A 29 9.69 8.87 -0.97
CA GLY A 29 10.71 7.93 -1.42
C GLY A 29 10.56 6.52 -0.82
N PRO A 30 11.21 5.51 -1.43
CA PRO A 30 11.20 4.12 -0.95
C PRO A 30 11.50 3.95 0.54
N GLN A 31 12.43 4.74 1.10
CA GLN A 31 12.81 4.66 2.50
C GLN A 31 11.67 4.99 3.47
N GLN A 32 10.71 5.82 3.04
CA GLN A 32 9.53 6.15 3.85
C GLN A 32 8.36 5.20 3.58
N LEU A 33 8.26 4.67 2.37
CA LEU A 33 7.16 3.79 1.97
C LEU A 33 7.33 2.36 2.47
N LEU A 34 8.55 1.81 2.46
CA LEU A 34 8.79 0.42 2.87
C LEU A 34 8.33 0.13 4.31
N PRO A 35 8.63 0.97 5.32
CA PRO A 35 8.11 0.74 6.67
C PRO A 35 6.58 0.79 6.74
N LEU A 36 5.95 1.69 5.98
CA LEU A 36 4.49 1.83 5.93
C LEU A 36 3.85 0.60 5.28
N LEU A 37 4.37 0.13 4.15
CA LEU A 37 3.89 -1.06 3.46
C LEU A 37 4.03 -2.31 4.33
N LEU A 38 5.15 -2.45 5.04
CA LEU A 38 5.35 -3.53 5.99
C LEU A 38 4.32 -3.48 7.14
N GLU A 39 4.06 -2.30 7.70
CA GLU A 39 3.05 -2.15 8.76
C GLU A 39 1.64 -2.52 8.26
N ILE A 40 1.27 -2.08 7.05
CA ILE A 40 -0.02 -2.38 6.40
C ILE A 40 -0.15 -3.89 6.12
N GLU A 41 0.93 -4.54 5.69
CA GLU A 41 0.99 -5.99 5.48
C GLU A 41 0.83 -6.75 6.80
N LEU A 42 1.54 -6.35 7.86
CA LEU A 42 1.46 -6.97 9.20
C LEU A 42 0.07 -6.81 9.82
N GLN A 43 -0.61 -5.70 9.55
CA GLN A 43 -2.02 -5.49 9.91
C GLN A 43 -2.99 -6.30 9.05
N GLY A 44 -2.49 -6.93 7.99
CA GLY A 44 -3.26 -7.84 7.14
C GLY A 44 -3.99 -7.20 5.98
N TRP A 45 -3.83 -5.90 5.71
CA TRP A 45 -4.58 -5.18 4.67
C TRP A 45 -4.14 -5.51 3.26
N ILE A 46 -2.85 -5.76 3.07
CA ILE A 46 -2.25 -6.05 1.77
C ILE A 46 -1.46 -7.36 1.82
N ARG A 47 -1.10 -7.86 0.65
CA ARG A 47 -0.10 -8.92 0.48
C ARG A 47 0.94 -8.48 -0.55
N VAL A 48 2.18 -8.91 -0.36
CA VAL A 48 3.23 -8.79 -1.37
C VAL A 48 3.19 -9.99 -2.29
N LEU A 49 3.21 -9.74 -3.60
CA LEU A 49 3.27 -10.74 -4.66
C LEU A 49 4.72 -10.98 -5.11
N PRO A 50 5.00 -12.12 -5.77
CA PRO A 50 6.24 -12.32 -6.50
C PRO A 50 6.51 -11.14 -7.46
N GLY A 51 7.73 -10.61 -7.44
CA GLY A 51 8.10 -9.41 -8.19
C GLY A 51 7.95 -8.09 -7.44
N GLY A 52 7.52 -8.10 -6.17
CA GLY A 52 7.46 -6.91 -5.31
C GLY A 52 6.22 -6.04 -5.52
N HIS A 53 5.21 -6.55 -6.22
CA HIS A 53 3.91 -5.90 -6.34
C HIS A 53 3.08 -6.09 -5.06
N HIS A 54 2.21 -5.13 -4.76
CA HIS A 54 1.33 -5.13 -3.60
C HIS A 54 -0.11 -5.18 -4.07
N GLU A 55 -0.95 -5.92 -3.34
CA GLU A 55 -2.40 -5.98 -3.60
C GLU A 55 -3.18 -5.94 -2.29
N ILE A 56 -4.34 -5.28 -2.31
CA ILE A 56 -5.30 -5.31 -1.19
C ILE A 56 -5.85 -6.72 -1.06
N LYS A 57 -5.92 -7.24 0.18
CA LYS A 57 -6.57 -8.52 0.41
C LYS A 57 -8.08 -8.39 0.15
N PRO A 58 -8.68 -9.28 -0.66
CA PRO A 58 -10.08 -9.15 -1.08
C PRO A 58 -11.10 -9.28 0.05
N SER A 59 -10.71 -9.81 1.22
CA SER A 59 -11.58 -10.01 2.38
C SER A 59 -11.78 -8.76 3.24
N ILE A 60 -11.31 -7.59 2.78
CA ILE A 60 -11.23 -6.39 3.61
C ILE A 60 -12.02 -5.24 2.99
N GLU A 61 -13.09 -4.82 3.67
CA GLU A 61 -13.79 -3.58 3.36
C GLU A 61 -13.07 -2.39 4.02
N ILE A 62 -12.63 -1.43 3.20
CA ILE A 62 -12.12 -0.14 3.69
C ILE A 62 -13.34 0.76 3.89
N VAL A 63 -13.76 0.94 5.15
CA VAL A 63 -14.86 1.84 5.51
C VAL A 63 -14.31 3.26 5.75
N PRO A 64 -14.89 4.32 5.13
CA PRO A 64 -14.42 5.71 5.24
C PRO A 64 -14.50 6.32 6.65
#